data_AF-A0A6L3XWH7-F1
#
_entry.id   AF-A0A6L3XWH7-F1
#
_cell.length_a   1.000
_cell.length_b   1.000
_cell.length_c   1.000
_cell.angle_alpha   90.00
_cell.angle_beta   90.00
_cell.angle_gamma   90.00
#
_symmetry.space_group_name_H-M   'P 1'
#
loop_
_entity.id
_entity.type
_entity.pdbx_description
1 polymer ?
#
loop_
_entity_poly.entity_id
_entity_poly.type
_entity_poly.pdbx_seq_one_letter_code
_entity_poly.pdbx_strand_id
1 'polypeptide(L)'
;MSQTSTLKGQCIAEFLGTGLLIFFGVGCVAALKVAGASFGQWEISIIWGLGVAMAIYLTAGVSGAHLNPAVTIALWLFACFDGRKVVPFIISQFAGAFCAAALVYGLYYNLFIDFEQTHHMVCGSVESLDLAGIFSTYPNPHINFVQAFAVEMVITAILMGVIMALGDDGNGIPRGPLAPLLI
;
A
#
# COMPACT_ATOMS: atom_id res chain seq x y z
N MET A 1 -4.64 7.85 -31.34
CA MET A 1 -3.38 8.52 -30.97
C MET A 1 -3.30 8.52 -29.45
N SER A 2 -2.50 7.63 -28.85
CA SER A 2 -2.29 7.61 -27.40
C SER A 2 -1.48 8.84 -27.01
N GLN A 3 -2.09 9.80 -26.30
CA GLN A 3 -1.33 10.88 -25.69
C GLN A 3 -0.43 10.25 -24.64
N THR A 4 0.89 10.28 -24.86
CA THR A 4 1.88 9.89 -23.85
C THR A 4 1.66 10.76 -22.61
N SER A 5 1.36 10.12 -21.48
CA SER A 5 1.09 10.85 -20.24
C SER A 5 2.33 11.62 -19.80
N THR A 6 2.13 12.85 -19.34
CA THR A 6 3.24 13.70 -18.84
C THR A 6 3.75 13.18 -17.51
N LEU A 7 5.03 13.43 -17.16
CA LEU A 7 5.57 13.06 -15.85
C LEU A 7 4.70 13.59 -14.70
N LYS A 8 4.18 14.83 -14.82
CA LYS A 8 3.23 15.40 -13.86
C LYS A 8 1.98 14.54 -13.72
N GLY A 9 1.39 14.10 -14.84
CA GLY A 9 0.23 13.21 -14.82
C GLY A 9 0.53 11.86 -14.18
N GLN A 10 1.71 11.29 -14.45
CA GLN A 10 2.17 10.05 -13.84
C GLN A 10 2.35 10.19 -12.32
N CYS A 11 2.99 11.26 -11.86
CA CYS A 11 3.12 11.58 -10.43
C CYS A 11 1.76 11.74 -9.74
N ILE A 12 0.80 12.42 -10.39
CA ILE A 12 -0.57 12.54 -9.85
C ILE A 12 -1.24 11.17 -9.75
N ALA A 13 -1.08 10.31 -10.75
CA ALA A 13 -1.62 8.96 -10.72
C ALA A 13 -0.99 8.13 -9.58
N GLU A 14 0.32 8.18 -9.41
CA GLU A 14 1.02 7.50 -8.29
C GLU A 14 0.57 8.01 -6.92
N PHE A 15 0.37 9.32 -6.78
CA PHE A 15 -0.17 9.93 -5.55
C PHE A 15 -1.59 9.40 -5.25
N LEU A 16 -2.48 9.42 -6.24
CA LEU A 16 -3.87 8.98 -6.06
C LEU A 16 -3.98 7.47 -5.83
N GLY A 17 -3.22 6.66 -6.58
CA GLY A 17 -3.24 5.21 -6.42
C GLY A 17 -2.67 4.77 -5.07
N THR A 18 -1.55 5.36 -4.64
CA THR A 18 -0.97 5.06 -3.32
C THR A 18 -1.86 5.57 -2.20
N GLY A 19 -2.51 6.73 -2.39
CA GLY A 19 -3.52 7.20 -1.46
C GLY A 19 -4.72 6.26 -1.37
N LEU A 20 -5.20 5.73 -2.48
CA LEU A 20 -6.37 4.84 -2.51
C LEU A 20 -6.10 3.49 -1.81
N LEU A 21 -4.94 2.88 -2.05
CA LEU A 21 -4.60 1.61 -1.39
C LEU A 21 -4.46 1.79 0.13
N ILE A 22 -3.85 2.91 0.58
CA ILE A 22 -3.74 3.25 2.00
C ILE A 22 -5.09 3.59 2.60
N PHE A 23 -5.96 4.29 1.87
CA PHE A 23 -7.30 4.63 2.33
C PHE A 23 -8.12 3.38 2.69
N PHE A 24 -8.13 2.37 1.81
CA PHE A 24 -8.84 1.11 2.10
C PHE A 24 -8.15 0.28 3.17
N GLY A 25 -6.83 0.15 3.08
CA GLY A 25 -6.05 -0.66 4.01
C GLY A 25 -6.08 -0.14 5.45
N VAL A 26 -5.70 1.13 5.65
CA VAL A 26 -5.76 1.78 6.97
C VAL A 26 -7.21 1.90 7.44
N GLY A 27 -8.16 2.15 6.52
CA GLY A 27 -9.58 2.27 6.86
C GLY A 27 -10.17 1.00 7.48
N CYS A 28 -9.85 -0.19 6.94
CA CYS A 28 -10.38 -1.43 7.51
C CYS A 28 -9.70 -1.81 8.83
N VAL A 29 -8.41 -1.49 9.00
CA VAL A 29 -7.69 -1.71 10.26
C VAL A 29 -8.18 -0.72 11.33
N ALA A 30 -8.49 0.53 10.98
CA ALA A 30 -9.13 1.48 11.88
C ALA A 30 -10.51 0.99 12.31
N ALA A 31 -11.31 0.45 11.38
CA ALA A 31 -12.60 -0.15 11.71
C ALA A 31 -12.46 -1.34 12.69
N LEU A 32 -11.47 -2.22 12.47
CA LEU A 32 -11.15 -3.33 13.37
C LEU A 32 -10.78 -2.84 14.77
N LYS A 33 -9.90 -1.84 14.85
CA LYS A 33 -9.27 -1.41 16.11
C LYS A 33 -10.16 -0.49 16.95
N VAL A 34 -10.67 0.58 16.34
CA VAL A 34 -11.35 1.65 17.09
C VAL A 34 -12.87 1.69 16.86
N ALA A 35 -13.40 1.00 15.84
CA ALA A 35 -14.84 0.96 15.57
C ALA A 35 -15.54 -0.35 16.01
N GLY A 36 -14.79 -1.31 16.57
CA GLY A 36 -15.33 -2.58 17.04
C GLY A 36 -15.82 -3.52 15.94
N ALA A 37 -15.34 -3.36 14.70
CA ALA A 37 -15.67 -4.26 13.61
C ALA A 37 -14.95 -5.61 13.78
N SER A 38 -15.61 -6.71 13.42
CA SER A 38 -15.04 -8.05 13.48
C SER A 38 -14.42 -8.45 12.15
N PHE A 39 -13.09 -8.42 12.07
CA PHE A 39 -12.33 -8.92 10.92
C PHE A 39 -11.30 -9.95 11.38
N GLY A 40 -11.20 -11.07 10.66
CA GLY A 40 -10.11 -12.02 10.81
C GLY A 40 -8.93 -11.66 9.91
N GLN A 41 -7.88 -12.49 9.99
CA GLN A 41 -6.65 -12.27 9.23
C GLN A 41 -6.88 -12.29 7.71
N TRP A 42 -7.76 -13.19 7.25
CA TRP A 42 -8.10 -13.29 5.83
C TRP A 42 -8.84 -12.04 5.36
N GLU A 43 -9.83 -11.57 6.12
CA GLU A 43 -10.67 -10.43 5.77
C GLU A 43 -9.84 -9.15 5.63
N ILE A 44 -8.92 -8.89 6.57
CA ILE A 44 -8.01 -7.74 6.44
C ILE A 44 -7.12 -7.90 5.20
N SER A 45 -6.51 -9.08 5.01
CA SER A 45 -5.59 -9.32 3.89
C SER A 45 -6.26 -9.14 2.53
N ILE A 46 -7.49 -9.65 2.35
CA ILE A 46 -8.21 -9.53 1.08
C ILE A 46 -8.72 -8.11 0.82
N ILE A 47 -9.10 -7.35 1.87
CA ILE A 47 -9.46 -5.93 1.71
C ILE A 47 -8.25 -5.12 1.23
N TRP A 48 -7.06 -5.37 1.79
CA TRP A 48 -5.82 -4.74 1.32
C TRP A 48 -5.52 -5.11 -0.15
N GLY A 49 -5.57 -6.40 -0.49
CA GLY A 49 -5.33 -6.88 -1.86
C GLY A 49 -6.30 -6.28 -2.88
N LEU A 50 -7.61 -6.29 -2.59
CA LEU A 50 -8.59 -5.67 -3.47
C LEU A 50 -8.43 -4.14 -3.55
N GLY A 51 -8.01 -3.50 -2.46
CA GLY A 51 -7.66 -2.07 -2.47
C GLY A 51 -6.51 -1.75 -3.42
N VAL A 52 -5.47 -2.59 -3.43
CA VAL A 52 -4.35 -2.50 -4.39
C VAL A 52 -4.85 -2.73 -5.82
N ALA A 53 -5.65 -3.76 -6.07
CA ALA A 53 -6.21 -4.04 -7.39
C ALA A 53 -6.99 -2.84 -7.95
N MET A 54 -7.84 -2.21 -7.14
CA MET A 54 -8.59 -1.01 -7.53
C MET A 54 -7.67 0.19 -7.82
N ALA A 55 -6.61 0.37 -7.03
CA ALA A 55 -5.61 1.40 -7.28
C ALA A 55 -4.84 1.18 -8.59
N ILE A 56 -4.53 -0.08 -8.92
CA ILE A 56 -3.91 -0.44 -10.20
C ILE A 56 -4.88 -0.15 -11.35
N TYR A 57 -6.14 -0.59 -11.28
CA TYR A 57 -7.14 -0.28 -12.32
C TYR A 57 -7.30 1.22 -12.56
N LEU A 58 -7.24 2.03 -11.51
CA LEU A 58 -7.36 3.48 -11.59
C LEU A 58 -6.17 4.13 -12.31
N THR A 59 -4.95 3.61 -12.13
CA THR A 59 -3.71 4.36 -12.44
C THR A 59 -2.83 3.71 -13.51
N ALA A 60 -3.06 2.43 -13.85
CA ALA A 60 -2.23 1.67 -14.79
C ALA A 60 -2.17 2.32 -16.17
N GLY A 61 -3.29 2.87 -16.65
CA GLY A 61 -3.35 3.56 -17.94
C GLY A 61 -2.58 4.88 -18.01
N VAL A 62 -2.08 5.41 -16.88
CA VAL A 62 -1.37 6.69 -16.81
C VAL A 62 0.09 6.51 -16.39
N SER A 63 0.35 5.95 -15.22
CA SER A 63 1.71 5.79 -14.66
C SER A 63 2.32 4.40 -14.84
N GLY A 64 1.50 3.40 -15.19
CA GLY A 64 1.87 1.99 -15.06
C GLY A 64 1.60 1.41 -13.67
N ALA A 65 1.01 2.20 -12.75
CA ALA A 65 0.61 1.79 -11.41
C ALA A 65 1.74 1.11 -10.60
N HIS A 66 2.83 1.83 -10.36
CA HIS A 66 3.90 1.28 -9.52
C HIS A 66 3.46 1.20 -8.07
N LEU A 67 2.91 2.30 -7.55
CA LEU A 67 2.28 2.47 -6.23
C LEU A 67 3.14 2.02 -5.03
N ASN A 68 4.44 1.78 -5.27
CA ASN A 68 5.37 1.18 -4.34
C ASN A 68 6.81 1.57 -4.72
N PRO A 69 7.61 2.13 -3.78
CA PRO A 69 9.00 2.46 -4.03
C PRO A 69 9.88 1.27 -4.44
N ALA A 70 9.69 0.10 -3.83
CA ALA A 70 10.45 -1.11 -4.13
C ALA A 70 10.15 -1.60 -5.56
N VAL A 71 8.89 -1.58 -5.98
CA VAL A 71 8.48 -1.91 -7.36
C VAL A 71 9.08 -0.90 -8.33
N THR A 72 9.06 0.40 -8.00
CA THR A 72 9.65 1.45 -8.86
C THR A 72 11.15 1.24 -9.08
N ILE A 73 11.89 0.91 -8.01
CA ILE A 73 13.32 0.62 -8.09
C ILE A 73 13.57 -0.69 -8.87
N ALA A 74 12.80 -1.75 -8.63
CA ALA A 74 12.95 -3.02 -9.33
C ALA A 74 12.69 -2.86 -10.84
N LEU A 75 11.63 -2.15 -11.23
CA LEU A 75 11.33 -1.89 -12.64
C LEU A 75 12.38 -0.99 -13.31
N TRP A 76 13.00 -0.07 -12.56
CA TRP A 76 14.15 0.70 -13.06
C TRP A 76 15.35 -0.19 -13.36
N LEU A 77 15.68 -1.12 -12.46
CA LEU A 77 16.85 -1.99 -12.61
C LEU A 77 16.65 -3.12 -13.62
N PHE A 78 15.43 -3.67 -13.73
CA PHE A 78 15.18 -4.94 -14.41
C PHE A 78 14.14 -4.87 -15.55
N ALA A 79 13.39 -3.76 -15.66
CA ALA A 79 12.33 -3.61 -16.67
C ALA A 79 12.45 -2.30 -17.48
N CYS A 80 13.65 -1.75 -17.59
CA CYS A 80 13.98 -0.57 -18.41
C CYS A 80 13.13 0.69 -18.09
N PHE A 81 12.63 0.83 -16.85
CA PHE A 81 11.92 2.05 -16.44
C PHE A 81 12.88 3.26 -16.40
N ASP A 82 12.43 4.43 -16.85
CA ASP A 82 13.27 5.63 -16.92
C ASP A 82 13.71 6.09 -15.52
N GLY A 83 15.00 5.99 -15.22
CA GLY A 83 15.60 6.35 -13.94
C GLY A 83 15.31 7.79 -13.49
N ARG A 84 15.05 8.72 -14.42
CA ARG A 84 14.69 10.11 -14.09
C ARG A 84 13.33 10.24 -13.41
N LYS A 85 12.47 9.20 -13.53
CA LYS A 85 11.13 9.16 -12.95
C LYS A 85 11.09 8.52 -11.56
N VAL A 86 12.13 7.81 -11.16
CA VAL A 86 12.18 7.04 -9.90
C VAL A 86 11.92 7.92 -8.69
N VAL A 87 12.72 8.98 -8.50
CA VAL A 87 12.56 9.89 -7.36
C VAL A 87 11.20 10.61 -7.38
N PRO A 88 10.74 11.20 -8.51
CA PRO A 88 9.39 11.76 -8.60
C PRO A 88 8.26 10.79 -8.22
N PHE A 89 8.33 9.53 -8.67
CA PHE A 89 7.34 8.51 -8.34
C PHE A 89 7.34 8.21 -6.84
N ILE A 90 8.52 7.99 -6.25
CA ILE A 90 8.67 7.69 -4.82
C ILE A 90 8.10 8.83 -3.97
N ILE A 91 8.42 10.09 -4.28
CA ILE A 91 7.87 11.24 -3.56
C ILE A 91 6.35 11.29 -3.68
N SER A 92 5.79 11.05 -4.87
CA SER A 92 4.34 11.01 -5.06
C SER A 92 3.67 9.88 -4.28
N GLN A 93 4.26 8.69 -4.25
CA GLN A 93 3.77 7.55 -3.47
C GLN A 93 3.75 7.87 -1.97
N PHE A 94 4.87 8.37 -1.42
CA PHE A 94 4.95 8.77 -0.01
C PHE A 94 3.94 9.86 0.34
N ALA A 95 3.81 10.90 -0.50
CA ALA A 95 2.84 11.96 -0.27
C ALA A 95 1.40 11.43 -0.31
N GLY A 96 1.09 10.54 -1.25
CA GLY A 96 -0.23 9.90 -1.36
C GLY A 96 -0.57 9.09 -0.12
N ALA A 97 0.35 8.24 0.34
CA ALA A 97 0.21 7.45 1.55
C ALA A 97 0.01 8.34 2.80
N PHE A 98 0.82 9.39 2.94
CA PHE A 98 0.74 10.31 4.07
C PHE A 98 -0.61 11.04 4.12
N CYS A 99 -1.07 11.59 2.99
CA CYS A 99 -2.37 12.27 2.91
C CYS A 99 -3.54 11.32 3.18
N ALA A 100 -3.48 10.08 2.69
CA ALA A 100 -4.52 9.09 2.93
C ALA A 100 -4.58 8.66 4.40
N ALA A 101 -3.44 8.44 5.04
CA ALA A 101 -3.38 8.15 6.48
C ALA A 101 -4.00 9.31 7.30
N ALA A 102 -3.65 10.56 6.98
CA ALA A 102 -4.21 11.74 7.62
C ALA A 102 -5.73 11.86 7.39
N LEU A 103 -6.20 11.56 6.18
CA LEU A 103 -7.63 11.55 5.86
C LEU A 103 -8.38 10.49 6.68
N VAL A 104 -7.87 9.25 6.72
CA VAL A 104 -8.49 8.17 7.50
C VAL A 104 -8.52 8.52 8.99
N TYR A 105 -7.43 9.06 9.54
CA TYR A 105 -7.42 9.56 10.92
C TYR A 105 -8.49 10.63 11.15
N GLY A 106 -8.62 11.60 10.23
CA GLY A 106 -9.65 12.64 10.32
C GLY A 106 -11.08 12.08 10.31
N LEU A 107 -11.34 11.05 9.50
CA LEU A 107 -12.65 10.39 9.43
C LEU A 107 -12.97 9.56 10.69
N TYR A 108 -11.95 8.96 11.31
CA TYR A 108 -12.07 8.16 12.53
C TYR A 108 -11.76 8.95 13.81
N TYR A 109 -11.56 10.27 13.72
CA TYR A 109 -10.95 11.08 14.78
C TYR A 109 -11.57 10.86 16.15
N ASN A 110 -12.91 10.95 16.26
CA ASN A 110 -13.60 10.79 17.54
C ASN A 110 -13.43 9.37 18.12
N LEU A 111 -13.43 8.34 17.26
CA LEU A 111 -13.27 6.95 17.70
C LEU A 111 -11.89 6.70 18.30
N PHE A 112 -10.84 7.33 17.76
CA PHE A 112 -9.50 7.26 18.36
C PHE A 112 -9.49 7.86 19.77
N ILE A 113 -10.03 9.07 19.93
CA ILE A 113 -10.08 9.76 21.22
C ILE A 113 -10.88 8.96 22.26
N ASP A 114 -12.05 8.47 21.87
CA ASP A 114 -12.93 7.71 22.76
C ASP A 114 -12.29 6.36 23.15
N PHE A 115 -11.61 5.69 22.22
CA PHE A 115 -10.90 4.44 22.47
C PHE A 115 -9.74 4.64 23.45
N GLU A 116 -8.90 5.66 23.23
CA GLU A 116 -7.79 5.98 24.12
C GLU A 116 -8.27 6.29 25.54
N GLN A 117 -9.35 7.06 25.69
CA GLN A 117 -9.94 7.36 26.99
C GLN A 117 -10.50 6.12 27.69
N THR A 118 -11.22 5.28 26.95
CA THR A 118 -11.87 4.06 27.48
C THR A 118 -10.84 3.03 27.94
N HIS A 119 -9.73 2.91 27.20
CA HIS A 119 -8.66 1.96 27.49
C HIS A 119 -7.50 2.53 28.31
N HIS A 120 -7.62 3.79 28.77
CA HIS A 120 -6.59 4.52 29.51
C HIS A 120 -5.22 4.51 28.79
N MET A 121 -5.23 4.62 27.46
CA MET A 121 -4.04 4.67 26.64
C MET A 121 -3.56 6.11 26.48
N VAL A 122 -2.24 6.32 26.53
CA VAL A 122 -1.62 7.63 26.35
C VAL A 122 -0.90 7.65 25.00
N CYS A 123 -1.33 8.50 24.08
CA CYS A 123 -0.67 8.66 22.79
C CYS A 123 0.83 8.98 22.97
N GLY A 124 1.69 8.18 22.33
CA GLY A 124 3.16 8.26 22.44
C GLY A 124 3.76 7.30 23.47
N SER A 125 2.96 6.59 24.26
CA SER A 125 3.43 5.51 25.13
C SER A 125 3.72 4.23 24.35
N VAL A 126 4.37 3.24 24.99
CA VAL A 126 4.66 1.94 24.37
C VAL A 126 3.36 1.20 24.05
N GLU A 127 2.36 1.32 24.90
CA GLU A 127 1.04 0.71 24.71
C GLU A 127 0.32 1.30 23.48
N SER A 128 0.54 2.58 23.19
CA SER A 128 -0.07 3.26 22.02
C SER A 128 0.44 2.76 20.67
N LEU A 129 1.49 1.93 20.64
CA LEU A 129 1.96 1.25 19.42
C LEU A 129 0.86 0.38 18.80
N ASP A 130 -0.08 -0.15 19.60
CA ASP A 130 -1.20 -0.93 19.07
C ASP A 130 -2.12 -0.10 18.15
N LEU A 131 -2.36 1.16 18.49
CA LEU A 131 -3.12 2.10 17.66
C LEU A 131 -2.27 2.68 16.53
N ALA A 132 -0.98 2.93 16.76
CA ALA A 132 -0.07 3.34 15.69
C ALA A 132 0.04 2.26 14.59
N GLY A 133 -0.18 0.99 14.95
CA GLY A 133 -0.27 -0.16 14.04
C GLY A 133 -1.43 -0.10 13.03
N ILE A 134 -2.37 0.83 13.19
CA ILE A 134 -3.41 1.10 12.19
C ILE A 134 -2.80 1.69 10.91
N PHE A 135 -1.76 2.53 11.04
CA PHE A 135 -1.20 3.31 9.94
C PHE A 135 0.06 2.69 9.33
N SER A 136 0.74 1.80 10.05
CA SER A 136 2.03 1.23 9.65
C SER A 136 2.28 -0.11 10.34
N THR A 137 3.26 -0.88 9.87
CA THR A 137 3.54 -2.22 10.40
C THR A 137 4.55 -2.18 11.54
N TYR A 138 4.34 -3.06 12.52
CA TYR A 138 5.25 -3.30 13.64
C TYR A 138 5.59 -4.79 13.74
N PRO A 139 6.81 -5.16 14.18
CA PRO A 139 7.19 -6.56 14.30
C PRO A 139 6.37 -7.27 15.36
N ASN A 140 6.15 -8.57 15.16
CA ASN A 140 5.58 -9.42 16.21
C ASN A 140 6.48 -9.38 17.47
N PRO A 141 5.91 -9.38 18.70
CA PRO A 141 6.70 -9.33 19.93
C PRO A 141 7.77 -10.43 20.09
N HIS A 142 7.63 -11.55 19.38
CA HIS A 142 8.53 -12.70 19.48
C HIS A 142 9.65 -12.72 18.43
N ILE A 143 9.71 -11.73 17.53
CA ILE A 143 10.76 -11.66 16.50
C ILE A 143 11.65 -10.44 16.71
N ASN A 144 12.93 -10.61 16.38
CA ASN A 144 13.90 -9.51 16.41
C ASN A 144 13.96 -8.77 15.05
N PHE A 145 14.77 -7.70 15.02
CA PHE A 145 14.96 -6.87 13.84
C PHE A 145 15.41 -7.64 12.59
N VAL A 146 16.36 -8.58 12.74
CA VAL A 146 16.89 -9.35 11.60
C VAL A 146 15.83 -10.30 11.06
N GLN A 147 15.03 -10.90 11.93
CA GLN A 147 13.91 -11.76 11.52
C GLN A 147 12.83 -10.95 10.81
N ALA A 148 12.46 -9.78 11.32
CA ALA A 148 11.50 -8.88 10.66
C ALA A 148 12.01 -8.46 9.27
N PHE A 149 13.29 -8.10 9.16
CA PHE A 149 13.92 -7.80 7.87
C PHE A 149 13.86 -8.97 6.89
N ALA A 150 14.15 -10.19 7.36
CA ALA A 150 14.09 -11.38 6.53
C ALA A 150 12.66 -11.66 6.03
N VAL A 151 11.64 -11.46 6.87
CA VAL A 151 10.23 -11.57 6.47
C VAL A 151 9.91 -10.59 5.35
N GLU A 152 10.17 -9.29 5.56
CA GLU A 152 9.87 -8.25 4.58
C GLU A 152 10.63 -8.43 3.25
N MET A 153 11.89 -8.86 3.33
CA MET A 153 12.69 -9.17 2.14
C MET A 153 12.08 -10.31 1.32
N VAL A 154 11.73 -11.43 1.97
CA VAL A 154 11.21 -12.62 1.30
C VAL A 154 9.84 -12.35 0.67
N ILE A 155 8.92 -11.73 1.41
CA ILE A 155 7.57 -11.46 0.88
C ILE A 155 7.60 -10.43 -0.25
N THR A 156 8.47 -9.41 -0.17
CA THR A 156 8.62 -8.42 -1.25
C THR A 156 9.26 -9.02 -2.50
N ALA A 157 10.21 -9.95 -2.34
CA ALA A 157 10.79 -10.67 -3.47
C ALA A 157 9.75 -11.55 -4.19
N ILE A 158 8.91 -12.25 -3.42
CA ILE A 158 7.80 -13.05 -3.98
C ILE A 158 6.80 -12.12 -4.69
N LEU A 159 6.41 -11.01 -4.06
CA LEU A 159 5.51 -10.01 -4.65
C LEU A 159 6.02 -9.54 -6.02
N MET A 160 7.27 -9.07 -6.09
CA MET A 160 7.84 -8.59 -7.35
C MET A 160 7.94 -9.69 -8.41
N GLY A 161 8.33 -10.91 -8.00
CA GLY A 161 8.39 -12.06 -8.90
C GLY A 161 7.02 -12.42 -9.50
N VAL A 162 5.97 -12.40 -8.68
CA VAL A 162 4.58 -12.64 -9.13
C VAL A 162 4.08 -11.51 -10.01
N ILE A 163 4.33 -10.25 -9.67
CA ILE A 163 3.97 -9.08 -10.51
C ILE A 163 4.59 -9.22 -11.91
N MET A 164 5.88 -9.53 -11.99
CA MET A 164 6.56 -9.72 -13.28
C MET A 164 5.97 -10.90 -14.06
N ALA A 165 5.68 -12.02 -13.38
CA ALA A 165 5.09 -13.20 -14.03
C ALA A 165 3.65 -12.96 -14.54
N LEU A 166 2.84 -12.21 -13.79
CA LEU A 166 1.46 -11.88 -14.19
C LEU A 166 1.41 -10.80 -15.27
N GLY A 167 2.37 -9.89 -15.28
CA GLY A 167 2.54 -8.85 -16.31
C GLY A 167 3.20 -9.33 -17.60
N ASP A 168 3.78 -10.53 -17.63
CA ASP A 168 4.43 -11.11 -18.81
C ASP A 168 3.44 -11.90 -19.67
N ASP A 169 3.09 -11.33 -20.83
CA ASP A 169 2.24 -11.96 -21.84
C ASP A 169 2.90 -13.16 -22.55
N GLY A 170 4.23 -13.34 -22.40
CA GLY A 170 4.97 -14.50 -22.89
C GLY A 170 4.90 -15.72 -21.97
N ASN A 171 4.40 -15.56 -20.74
CA ASN A 171 4.31 -16.63 -19.75
C ASN A 171 2.91 -17.24 -19.69
N GLY A 172 2.55 -18.12 -20.61
CA GLY A 172 1.24 -18.78 -20.67
C GLY A 172 0.17 -17.92 -21.35
N ILE A 173 -1.09 -18.01 -20.91
CA ILE A 173 -2.19 -17.23 -21.50
C ILE A 173 -2.16 -15.79 -20.93
N PRO A 174 -2.16 -14.74 -21.78
CA PRO A 174 -2.27 -13.36 -21.34
C PRO A 174 -3.45 -13.12 -20.41
N ARG A 175 -3.22 -12.47 -19.27
CA ARG A 175 -4.25 -12.19 -18.27
C ARG A 175 -5.10 -10.98 -18.64
N GLY A 176 -4.55 -10.06 -19.44
CA GLY A 176 -5.22 -8.86 -19.91
C GLY A 176 -5.86 -8.07 -18.74
N PRO A 177 -7.19 -7.82 -18.76
CA PRO A 177 -7.85 -7.05 -17.73
C PRO A 177 -7.89 -7.75 -16.36
N LEU A 178 -7.57 -9.05 -16.27
CA LEU A 178 -7.51 -9.77 -14.99
C LEU A 178 -6.21 -9.54 -14.23
N ALA A 179 -5.14 -9.05 -14.87
CA ALA A 179 -3.84 -8.91 -14.22
C ALA A 179 -3.89 -8.06 -12.93
N PRO A 180 -4.55 -6.88 -12.89
CA PRO A 180 -4.63 -6.09 -11.66
C PRO A 180 -5.36 -6.77 -10.49
N LEU A 181 -6.32 -7.65 -10.76
CA LEU A 181 -7.06 -8.38 -9.72
C LEU A 181 -6.23 -9.53 -9.12
N LEU A 182 -5.28 -10.05 -9.88
CA LEU A 182 -4.43 -11.17 -9.48
C LEU A 182 -3.12 -10.71 -8.80
N ILE A 183 -2.77 -9.43 -8.96
CA ILE A 183 -1.68 -8.73 -8.25
C ILE A 183 -2.18 -8.31 -6.88
#